data_AF-A0A8J8CQP0-F1
#
_entry.id   AF-A0A8J8CQP0-F1
#
_cell.length_a   1.000
_cell.length_b   1.000
_cell.length_c   1.000
_cell.angle_alpha   90.00
_cell.angle_beta   90.00
_cell.angle_gamma   90.00
#
_symmetry.space_group_name_H-M   'P 1'
#
loop_
_entity.id
_entity.type
_entity.pdbx_description
1 polymer ?
#
loop_
_entity_poly.entity_id
_entity_poly.type
_entity_poly.pdbx_seq_one_letter_code
_entity_poly.pdbx_strand_id
1 'polypeptide(L)'
;MGGKHKLLQDFLTNLLFIMILFGSITSISEERSIVEPKHIIEEQMDFSTGMKQNKADSLGDQNDFWVNDPDTGDYEQVTAKLLSIGQHCYIYVDLTTITSLGETEATERSDMYSNEFDSIMYPTNLELVGHPDGNIGDVDGDPKITVLITPESYGGAYFFKDDDPTHPYSNNREMFYIHPDIGEKRILSNMIHELNHLIWFNHEQDEAIIVLEGTAEYSRYKAGYLNNESFISAGVAADYNLTIETNYFMSNPEGSLLYWDYSITALNIASYGRSYMFILYLSERFGEEFITDLVTIEEDGPAGIEKALQNKGLDLSFNDIFLDWITACTIDLEEFADDRYGYQTADFKISSVNPIFQLPYTSAEIKYNLYGFRVSKLYSPPNEFTVKLTNPEPYILGISVIINDNNGWSITQIISNNINDDESYFYFSGDEINDAYIITSIIDTNTPSAPNYNNPGVTAPIKYLTLTILDGHISPTNTENANLKLIYIGFCIALPVISIRQLRRKKRD
;
A
#
# COMPACT_ATOMS: atom_id res chain seq x y z
N MET A 1 13.53 -44.14 13.10
CA MET A 1 12.84 -43.70 11.87
C MET A 1 11.40 -44.15 11.97
N GLY A 2 10.44 -43.23 12.03
CA GLY A 2 9.02 -43.56 12.18
C GLY A 2 8.14 -42.55 12.93
N GLY A 3 8.49 -41.26 12.95
CA GLY A 3 7.73 -40.24 13.71
C GLY A 3 7.45 -38.92 12.97
N LYS A 4 7.81 -38.78 11.68
CA LYS A 4 7.63 -37.53 10.92
C LYS A 4 6.57 -37.58 9.81
N HIS A 5 5.83 -38.68 9.68
CA HIS A 5 4.81 -38.84 8.63
C HIS A 5 3.36 -38.86 9.12
N LYS A 6 3.09 -38.64 10.41
CA LYS A 6 1.71 -38.58 10.94
C LYS A 6 1.18 -37.16 11.15
N LEU A 7 2.05 -36.19 11.40
CA LEU A 7 1.70 -34.77 11.56
C LEU A 7 1.34 -34.06 10.24
N LEU A 8 1.81 -34.56 9.09
CA LEU A 8 1.51 -33.98 7.77
C LEU A 8 0.13 -34.43 7.22
N GLN A 9 -0.47 -35.47 7.79
CA GLN A 9 -1.73 -36.04 7.32
C GLN A 9 -2.94 -35.52 8.11
N ASP A 10 -2.74 -35.12 9.37
CA ASP A 10 -3.75 -34.45 10.19
C ASP A 10 -3.87 -32.94 9.84
N PHE A 11 -2.85 -32.34 9.21
CA PHE A 11 -2.85 -30.96 8.72
C PHE A 11 -3.69 -30.75 7.43
N LEU A 12 -3.96 -31.82 6.67
CA LEU A 12 -4.71 -31.77 5.41
C LEU A 12 -6.20 -32.10 5.55
N THR A 13 -6.67 -32.47 6.74
CA THR A 13 -8.06 -32.91 6.93
C THR A 13 -8.93 -31.86 7.64
N ASN A 14 -8.33 -30.88 8.35
CA ASN A 14 -9.07 -29.85 9.08
C ASN A 14 -9.27 -28.52 8.33
N LEU A 15 -8.66 -28.34 7.16
CA LEU A 15 -8.95 -27.20 6.27
C LEU A 15 -10.22 -27.40 5.41
N LEU A 16 -10.87 -28.57 5.53
CA LEU A 16 -12.06 -28.93 4.74
C LEU A 16 -13.38 -28.89 5.54
N PHE A 17 -13.37 -28.38 6.78
CA PHE A 17 -14.55 -28.41 7.67
C PHE A 17 -15.13 -27.05 8.09
N ILE A 18 -14.62 -25.93 7.55
CA ILE A 18 -15.24 -24.60 7.71
C ILE A 18 -15.77 -24.13 6.35
N MET A 19 -16.75 -24.87 5.83
CA MET A 19 -17.53 -24.49 4.64
C MET A 19 -19.02 -24.86 4.76
N ILE A 20 -19.53 -25.05 5.98
CA ILE A 20 -20.96 -25.36 6.19
C ILE A 20 -21.45 -24.61 7.43
N LEU A 21 -22.59 -23.91 7.29
CA LEU A 21 -23.28 -22.97 8.19
C LEU A 21 -22.92 -21.51 7.80
N PHE A 22 -23.69 -20.80 6.98
CA PHE A 22 -25.09 -20.43 7.22
C PHE A 22 -25.96 -20.51 5.96
N GLY A 23 -27.22 -20.90 6.18
CA GLY A 23 -28.22 -21.13 5.14
C GLY A 23 -29.11 -19.93 4.82
N SER A 24 -29.53 -19.91 3.55
CA SER A 24 -30.91 -19.72 3.07
C SER A 24 -31.78 -18.66 3.74
N ILE A 25 -31.93 -17.48 3.12
CA ILE A 25 -33.19 -16.72 3.15
C ILE A 25 -33.58 -16.30 1.74
N THR A 26 -34.86 -16.53 1.46
CA THR A 26 -35.60 -16.47 0.20
C THR A 26 -35.91 -15.06 -0.30
N SER A 27 -36.00 -14.95 -1.62
CA SER A 27 -36.49 -13.83 -2.44
C SER A 27 -37.83 -13.25 -1.99
N ILE A 28 -37.94 -11.91 -1.99
CA ILE A 28 -39.18 -11.18 -2.30
C ILE A 28 -38.83 -9.94 -3.13
N SER A 29 -39.49 -9.83 -4.29
CA SER A 29 -39.56 -8.67 -5.17
C SER A 29 -40.74 -7.77 -4.78
N GLU A 30 -40.59 -6.44 -4.80
CA GLU A 30 -41.40 -5.50 -5.62
C GLU A 30 -41.24 -4.01 -5.21
N GLU A 31 -41.08 -3.20 -6.27
CA GLU A 31 -41.52 -1.82 -6.54
C GLU A 31 -41.14 -0.56 -5.72
N ARG A 32 -40.86 0.46 -6.55
CA ARG A 32 -40.35 1.83 -6.35
C ARG A 32 -41.17 2.72 -5.41
N SER A 33 -40.49 3.67 -4.76
CA SER A 33 -40.91 5.08 -4.78
C SER A 33 -39.72 6.05 -4.66
N ILE A 34 -39.77 7.13 -5.44
CA ILE A 34 -38.83 8.26 -5.41
C ILE A 34 -39.19 9.08 -4.17
N VAL A 35 -38.23 9.27 -3.26
CA VAL A 35 -38.38 10.17 -2.09
C VAL A 35 -37.25 11.20 -2.15
N GLU A 36 -37.63 12.48 -2.20
CA GLU A 36 -36.74 13.64 -2.14
C GLU A 36 -35.87 13.64 -0.87
N PRO A 37 -34.67 14.25 -0.91
CA PRO A 37 -33.74 14.21 0.21
C PRO A 37 -34.34 14.94 1.42
N LYS A 38 -34.71 14.17 2.44
CA LYS A 38 -35.03 14.69 3.76
C LYS A 38 -33.71 15.10 4.40
N HIS A 39 -33.59 16.39 4.73
CA HIS A 39 -32.63 16.89 5.70
C HIS A 39 -32.61 15.97 6.93
N ILE A 40 -31.51 15.24 7.10
CA ILE A 40 -31.23 14.54 8.36
C ILE A 40 -30.85 15.65 9.34
N ILE A 41 -31.75 15.89 10.27
CA ILE A 41 -31.49 16.63 11.50
C ILE A 41 -30.44 15.80 12.25
N GLU A 42 -29.33 16.43 12.63
CA GLU A 42 -28.35 15.89 13.58
C GLU A 42 -29.09 15.25 14.75
N GLU A 43 -29.17 13.91 14.75
CA GLU A 43 -29.50 13.17 15.95
C GLU A 43 -28.20 13.14 16.75
N GLN A 44 -28.03 14.12 17.64
CA GLN A 44 -27.01 14.05 18.68
C GLN A 44 -27.25 12.74 19.44
N MET A 45 -26.48 11.70 19.11
CA MET A 45 -26.35 10.55 19.99
C MET A 45 -25.74 11.06 21.30
N ASP A 46 -26.56 11.05 22.34
CA ASP A 46 -26.13 11.32 23.71
C ASP A 46 -25.27 10.14 24.19
N PHE A 47 -23.95 10.25 24.00
CA PHE A 47 -22.95 9.30 24.50
C PHE A 47 -22.71 9.42 26.03
N SER A 48 -23.56 10.11 26.80
CA SER A 48 -23.32 10.36 28.23
C SER A 48 -23.57 9.18 29.18
N THR A 49 -23.96 8.00 28.69
CA THR A 49 -24.17 6.82 29.55
C THR A 49 -23.09 5.77 29.34
N GLY A 50 -21.87 6.03 29.84
CA GLY A 50 -20.85 4.98 29.88
C GLY A 50 -19.42 5.37 30.18
N MET A 51 -19.01 6.63 30.00
CA MET A 51 -17.63 7.06 30.26
C MET A 51 -17.22 6.75 31.70
N LYS A 52 -16.49 5.65 31.91
CA LYS A 52 -15.69 5.48 33.11
C LYS A 52 -14.57 6.49 32.96
N GLN A 53 -14.64 7.61 33.66
CA GLN A 53 -13.46 8.43 33.90
C GLN A 53 -12.42 7.54 34.57
N ASN A 54 -11.47 7.00 33.81
CA ASN A 54 -10.31 6.40 34.40
C ASN A 54 -9.45 7.52 34.99
N LYS A 55 -8.91 7.23 36.17
CA LYS A 55 -7.96 8.12 36.83
C LYS A 55 -6.64 7.96 36.09
N ALA A 56 -6.02 9.07 35.68
CA ALA A 56 -4.67 9.06 35.09
C ALA A 56 -3.72 8.10 35.83
N ASP A 57 -3.09 7.21 35.04
CA ASP A 57 -2.20 6.18 35.54
C ASP A 57 -0.90 6.80 36.13
N SER A 58 -0.33 6.16 37.14
CA SER A 58 0.83 6.63 37.90
C SER A 58 2.06 5.77 37.63
N LEU A 59 3.25 6.41 37.59
CA LEU A 59 4.49 5.71 37.32
C LEU A 59 4.71 4.54 38.28
N GLY A 60 4.98 3.36 37.73
CA GLY A 60 5.16 2.12 38.47
C GLY A 60 3.88 1.31 38.71
N ASP A 61 2.71 1.81 38.30
CA ASP A 61 1.46 1.05 38.31
C ASP A 61 1.62 -0.24 37.49
N GLN A 62 0.94 -1.30 37.93
CA GLN A 62 0.90 -2.59 37.25
C GLN A 62 -0.55 -2.92 36.92
N ASN A 63 -0.80 -3.16 35.63
CA ASN A 63 -2.13 -3.44 35.10
C ASN A 63 -2.08 -4.73 34.28
N ASP A 64 -3.22 -5.42 34.23
CA ASP A 64 -3.44 -6.56 33.33
C ASP A 64 -4.05 -6.04 32.03
N PHE A 65 -3.47 -6.47 30.91
CA PHE A 65 -3.92 -6.13 29.56
C PHE A 65 -4.31 -7.39 28.82
N TRP A 66 -5.44 -7.34 28.11
CA TRP A 66 -5.77 -8.32 27.09
C TRP A 66 -4.86 -8.15 25.88
N VAL A 67 -4.40 -9.26 25.33
CA VAL A 67 -3.66 -9.35 24.08
C VAL A 67 -4.31 -10.41 23.21
N ASN A 68 -4.27 -10.20 21.90
CA ASN A 68 -4.80 -11.15 20.92
C ASN A 68 -3.64 -11.84 20.18
N ASP A 69 -3.74 -13.16 20.03
CA ASP A 69 -2.97 -13.90 19.05
C ASP A 69 -3.75 -13.90 17.71
N PRO A 70 -3.30 -13.16 16.69
CA PRO A 70 -3.95 -13.10 15.40
C PRO A 70 -3.82 -14.40 14.59
N ASP A 71 -2.84 -15.27 14.91
CA ASP A 71 -2.68 -16.57 14.23
C ASP A 71 -3.72 -17.58 14.71
N THR A 72 -4.06 -17.56 15.99
CA THR A 72 -5.03 -18.49 16.60
C THR A 72 -6.41 -17.87 16.84
N GLY A 73 -6.49 -16.55 16.91
CA GLY A 73 -7.66 -15.79 17.35
C GLY A 73 -7.88 -15.82 18.87
N ASP A 74 -6.93 -16.38 19.63
CA ASP A 74 -7.06 -16.53 21.09
C ASP A 74 -6.75 -15.20 21.79
N TYR A 75 -7.34 -15.03 22.98
CA TYR A 75 -7.11 -13.88 23.85
C TYR A 75 -6.51 -14.35 25.16
N GLU A 76 -5.50 -13.64 25.63
CA GLU A 76 -4.90 -13.87 26.94
C GLU A 76 -4.60 -12.56 27.65
N GLN A 77 -4.23 -12.64 28.93
CA GLN A 77 -3.86 -11.48 29.73
C GLN A 77 -2.38 -11.50 30.05
N VAL A 78 -1.74 -10.34 29.86
CA VAL A 78 -0.38 -10.07 30.31
C VAL A 78 -0.40 -9.00 31.40
N THR A 79 0.47 -9.14 32.40
CA THR A 79 0.67 -8.08 33.39
C THR A 79 1.85 -7.21 32.94
N ALA A 80 1.63 -5.90 32.86
CA ALA A 80 2.64 -4.94 32.48
C ALA A 80 2.77 -3.81 33.52
N LYS A 81 3.97 -3.23 33.58
CA LYS A 81 4.29 -2.11 34.47
C LYS A 81 4.49 -0.83 33.68
N LEU A 82 3.91 0.27 34.16
CA LEU A 82 4.11 1.61 33.60
C LEU A 82 5.52 2.10 33.94
N LEU A 83 6.39 2.16 32.93
CA LEU A 83 7.79 2.55 33.09
C LEU A 83 8.10 3.97 32.63
N SER A 84 7.26 4.58 31.78
CA SER A 84 7.43 5.98 31.38
C SER A 84 6.08 6.65 31.09
N ILE A 85 6.00 7.95 31.40
CA ILE A 85 4.85 8.80 31.12
C ILE A 85 5.33 9.97 30.28
N GLY A 86 4.89 10.02 29.02
CA GLY A 86 5.09 11.14 28.12
C GLY A 86 4.00 12.21 28.27
N GLN A 87 4.09 13.26 27.46
CA GLN A 87 3.06 14.27 27.30
C GLN A 87 1.79 13.69 26.67
N HIS A 88 1.91 12.80 25.69
CA HIS A 88 0.77 12.21 24.97
C HIS A 88 0.71 10.67 25.05
N CYS A 89 1.61 10.02 25.80
CA CYS A 89 1.62 8.56 25.88
C CYS A 89 1.93 7.98 27.26
N TYR A 90 1.53 6.72 27.44
CA TYR A 90 1.98 5.82 28.49
C TYR A 90 2.79 4.67 27.88
N ILE A 91 3.95 4.35 28.47
CA ILE A 91 4.75 3.18 28.06
C ILE A 91 4.65 2.08 29.12
N TYR A 92 3.79 1.10 28.85
CA TYR A 92 3.66 -0.11 29.65
C TYR A 92 4.59 -1.20 29.09
N VAL A 93 5.32 -1.87 29.98
CA VAL A 93 6.22 -2.97 29.59
C VAL A 93 5.84 -4.22 30.35
N ASP A 94 5.65 -5.31 29.62
CA ASP A 94 5.37 -6.64 30.15
C ASP A 94 6.40 -7.06 31.21
N LEU A 95 5.94 -7.61 32.33
CA LEU A 95 6.84 -8.02 33.42
C LEU A 95 7.89 -9.06 32.98
N THR A 96 7.58 -9.89 31.98
CA THR A 96 8.52 -10.86 31.40
C THR A 96 9.63 -10.16 30.61
N THR A 97 9.29 -9.12 29.84
CA THR A 97 10.25 -8.26 29.14
C THR A 97 11.14 -7.51 30.12
N ILE A 98 10.56 -6.93 31.18
CA ILE A 98 11.32 -6.27 32.25
C ILE A 98 12.30 -7.25 32.92
N THR A 99 11.85 -8.49 33.17
CA THR A 99 12.70 -9.53 33.76
C THR A 99 13.87 -9.91 32.85
N SER A 100 13.64 -9.95 31.54
CA SER A 100 14.65 -10.29 30.53
C SER A 100 15.70 -9.18 30.35
N LEU A 101 15.26 -7.93 30.21
CA LEU A 101 16.15 -6.77 30.00
C LEU A 101 16.81 -6.28 31.30
N GLY A 102 16.11 -6.41 32.42
CA GLY A 102 16.43 -5.74 33.67
C GLY A 102 15.75 -4.36 33.78
N GLU A 103 15.34 -4.02 35.00
CA GLU A 103 14.55 -2.82 35.31
C GLU A 103 15.17 -1.51 34.78
N THR A 104 16.49 -1.35 34.93
CA THR A 104 17.18 -0.13 34.50
C THR A 104 17.11 0.04 32.99
N GLU A 105 17.46 -1.00 32.23
CA GLU A 105 17.44 -0.95 30.76
C GLU A 105 16.01 -0.79 30.22
N ALA A 106 15.04 -1.50 30.81
CA ALA A 106 13.64 -1.36 30.43
C ALA A 106 13.12 0.07 30.66
N THR A 107 13.51 0.71 31.78
CA THR A 107 13.13 2.10 32.07
C THR A 107 13.80 3.07 31.10
N GLU A 108 15.12 2.94 30.87
CA GLU A 108 15.86 3.80 29.94
C GLU A 108 15.29 3.73 28.50
N ARG A 109 14.93 2.53 28.04
CA ARG A 109 14.25 2.36 26.74
C ARG A 109 12.87 2.99 26.73
N SER A 110 12.08 2.80 27.79
CA SER A 110 10.74 3.37 27.90
C SER A 110 10.74 4.90 27.88
N ASP A 111 11.71 5.52 28.55
CA ASP A 111 11.91 6.97 28.51
C ASP A 111 12.32 7.47 27.13
N MET A 112 13.14 6.71 26.41
CA MET A 112 13.45 7.05 25.02
C MET A 112 12.22 6.91 24.11
N TYR A 113 11.44 5.83 24.25
CA TYR A 113 10.20 5.64 23.48
C TYR A 113 9.19 6.75 23.72
N SER A 114 8.95 7.17 24.97
CA SER A 114 8.02 8.27 25.26
C SER A 114 8.52 9.61 24.72
N ASN A 115 9.82 9.89 24.81
CA ASN A 115 10.41 11.10 24.24
C ASN A 115 10.30 11.15 22.71
N GLU A 116 10.61 10.05 22.01
CA GLU A 116 10.47 9.95 20.55
C GLU A 116 9.00 10.03 20.12
N PHE A 117 8.09 9.41 20.89
CA PHE A 117 6.65 9.51 20.67
C PHE A 117 6.18 10.97 20.68
N ASP A 118 6.51 11.72 21.72
CA ASP A 118 6.07 13.11 21.87
C ASP A 118 6.75 14.09 20.91
N SER A 119 8.04 13.89 20.64
CA SER A 119 8.84 14.85 19.88
C SER A 119 8.78 14.65 18.37
N ILE A 120 8.48 13.43 17.91
CA ILE A 120 8.51 13.06 16.49
C ILE A 120 7.19 12.40 16.07
N MET A 121 6.81 11.28 16.69
CA MET A 121 5.72 10.43 16.15
C MET A 121 4.37 11.11 16.21
N TYR A 122 4.00 11.64 17.38
CA TYR A 122 2.74 12.32 17.62
C TYR A 122 2.56 13.54 16.71
N PRO A 123 3.48 14.53 16.67
CA PRO A 123 3.32 15.67 15.76
C PRO A 123 3.34 15.27 14.28
N THR A 124 4.09 14.24 13.89
CA THR A 124 4.12 13.77 12.49
C THR A 124 2.77 13.19 12.07
N ASN A 125 2.21 12.26 12.84
CA ASN A 125 0.88 11.71 12.52
C ASN A 125 -0.23 12.74 12.72
N LEU A 126 -0.08 13.68 13.66
CA LEU A 126 -1.03 14.78 13.82
C LEU A 126 -1.14 15.63 12.55
N GLU A 127 -0.01 15.92 11.91
CA GLU A 127 0.03 16.67 10.64
C GLU A 127 -0.50 15.84 9.47
N LEU A 128 -0.19 14.54 9.42
CA LEU A 128 -0.53 13.69 8.27
C LEU A 128 -1.98 13.18 8.27
N VAL A 129 -2.48 12.75 9.43
CA VAL A 129 -3.74 11.98 9.52
C VAL A 129 -4.72 12.52 10.55
N GLY A 130 -4.45 13.67 11.16
CA GLY A 130 -5.39 14.36 12.04
C GLY A 130 -5.18 14.09 13.54
N HIS A 131 -6.15 14.46 14.37
CA HIS A 131 -6.01 14.37 15.82
C HIS A 131 -6.41 13.00 16.35
N PRO A 132 -5.68 12.43 17.32
CA PRO A 132 -6.14 11.23 18.01
C PRO A 132 -7.40 11.43 18.84
N ASP A 133 -7.90 12.65 19.05
CA ASP A 133 -9.09 12.89 19.87
C ASP A 133 -10.33 12.67 18.98
N GLY A 134 -11.13 11.66 19.29
CA GLY A 134 -12.26 11.22 18.46
C GLY A 134 -13.02 10.04 19.09
N ASN A 135 -13.95 9.42 18.35
CA ASN A 135 -14.82 8.35 18.89
C ASN A 135 -14.06 7.14 19.46
N ILE A 136 -12.86 6.85 18.94
CA ILE A 136 -11.97 5.79 19.44
C ILE A 136 -10.72 6.35 20.14
N GLY A 137 -10.69 7.66 20.34
CA GLY A 137 -9.54 8.46 20.76
C GLY A 137 -9.59 8.96 22.20
N ASP A 138 -10.71 8.73 22.86
CA ASP A 138 -10.97 9.08 24.26
C ASP A 138 -11.96 8.08 24.90
N VAL A 139 -11.72 6.80 24.66
CA VAL A 139 -12.48 5.64 25.15
C VAL A 139 -12.59 5.67 26.68
N ASP A 140 -11.55 6.15 27.37
CA ASP A 140 -11.46 6.13 28.83
C ASP A 140 -11.40 7.50 29.53
N GLY A 141 -11.45 8.59 28.77
CA GLY A 141 -11.41 9.95 29.28
C GLY A 141 -9.99 10.49 29.55
N ASP A 142 -8.93 9.72 29.27
CA ASP A 142 -7.53 10.15 29.34
C ASP A 142 -6.95 10.35 27.93
N PRO A 143 -6.50 11.57 27.57
CA PRO A 143 -5.99 11.85 26.22
C PRO A 143 -4.62 11.20 25.91
N LYS A 144 -4.10 10.33 26.79
CA LYS A 144 -2.81 9.66 26.60
C LYS A 144 -2.97 8.29 25.98
N ILE A 145 -2.28 8.09 24.86
CA ILE A 145 -2.26 6.83 24.15
C ILE A 145 -1.35 5.84 24.89
N THR A 146 -1.86 4.63 25.14
CA THR A 146 -1.07 3.57 25.76
C THR A 146 -0.30 2.76 24.72
N VAL A 147 1.00 2.62 24.93
CA VAL A 147 1.86 1.71 24.17
C VAL A 147 2.22 0.53 25.07
N LEU A 148 1.80 -0.67 24.66
CA LEU A 148 2.13 -1.91 25.36
C LEU A 148 3.30 -2.63 24.68
N ILE A 149 4.44 -2.70 25.36
CA ILE A 149 5.60 -3.48 24.95
C ILE A 149 5.46 -4.90 25.53
N THR A 150 5.13 -5.88 24.68
CA THR A 150 4.87 -7.26 25.12
C THR A 150 5.34 -8.30 24.08
N PRO A 151 5.90 -9.46 24.49
CA PRO A 151 6.23 -10.57 23.58
C PRO A 151 5.00 -11.13 22.86
N GLU A 152 3.81 -10.93 23.43
CA GLU A 152 2.52 -11.36 22.87
C GLU A 152 2.00 -10.38 21.80
N SER A 153 2.89 -9.56 21.24
CA SER A 153 2.65 -8.73 20.06
C SER A 153 3.02 -9.52 18.80
N TYR A 154 2.22 -10.53 18.47
CA TYR A 154 2.38 -11.38 17.31
C TYR A 154 2.46 -10.57 16.00
N GLY A 155 3.39 -10.91 15.10
CA GLY A 155 3.67 -10.13 13.89
C GLY A 155 4.65 -8.96 14.06
N GLY A 156 4.98 -8.58 15.31
CA GLY A 156 5.97 -7.56 15.65
C GLY A 156 5.36 -6.24 16.14
N ALA A 157 4.14 -5.92 15.73
CA ALA A 157 3.30 -4.84 16.24
C ALA A 157 1.86 -5.04 15.72
N TYR A 158 0.87 -4.50 16.43
CA TYR A 158 -0.49 -4.36 15.91
C TYR A 158 -1.28 -3.26 16.64
N PHE A 159 -2.28 -2.72 15.94
CA PHE A 159 -3.40 -1.97 16.49
C PHE A 159 -4.64 -2.88 16.51
N PHE A 160 -5.41 -2.84 17.60
CA PHE A 160 -6.63 -3.62 17.75
C PHE A 160 -7.85 -2.71 17.88
N LYS A 161 -8.60 -2.58 16.78
CA LYS A 161 -9.76 -1.68 16.71
C LYS A 161 -10.88 -2.02 17.71
N ASP A 162 -10.98 -3.28 18.16
CA ASP A 162 -12.03 -3.72 19.09
C ASP A 162 -11.61 -3.55 20.57
N ASP A 163 -10.60 -2.72 20.86
CA ASP A 163 -10.40 -2.16 22.22
C ASP A 163 -11.52 -1.15 22.61
N ASP A 164 -12.65 -1.15 21.90
CA ASP A 164 -13.92 -0.52 22.27
C ASP A 164 -14.54 -1.18 23.54
N PRO A 165 -15.13 -0.39 24.46
CA PRO A 165 -15.76 -0.87 25.70
C PRO A 165 -16.82 -1.97 25.57
N THR A 166 -17.35 -2.19 24.38
CA THR A 166 -18.36 -3.21 24.08
C THR A 166 -17.77 -4.60 23.85
N HIS A 167 -16.48 -4.73 23.57
CA HIS A 167 -15.81 -6.01 23.33
C HIS A 167 -15.39 -6.70 24.64
N PRO A 168 -15.63 -8.02 24.83
CA PRO A 168 -15.35 -8.71 26.09
C PRO A 168 -13.87 -8.77 26.48
N TYR A 169 -12.97 -8.59 25.52
CA TYR A 169 -11.51 -8.60 25.71
C TYR A 169 -10.89 -7.23 25.41
N SER A 170 -11.66 -6.15 25.55
CA SER A 170 -11.16 -4.78 25.40
C SER A 170 -10.38 -4.33 26.63
N ASN A 171 -9.28 -3.62 26.41
CA ASN A 171 -8.53 -2.89 27.43
C ASN A 171 -9.16 -1.54 27.80
N ASN A 172 -10.24 -1.17 27.14
CA ASN A 172 -11.03 0.05 27.35
C ASN A 172 -10.12 1.28 27.38
N ARG A 173 -9.25 1.45 26.38
CA ARG A 173 -8.34 2.59 26.21
C ARG A 173 -7.75 2.62 24.80
N GLU A 174 -7.29 3.80 24.38
CA GLU A 174 -6.52 4.03 23.16
C GLU A 174 -5.17 3.34 23.28
N MET A 175 -4.94 2.26 22.51
CA MET A 175 -3.66 1.58 22.58
C MET A 175 -3.23 0.83 21.33
N PHE A 176 -1.93 0.58 21.27
CA PHE A 176 -1.32 -0.35 20.33
C PHE A 176 -0.19 -1.14 20.99
N TYR A 177 0.20 -2.23 20.33
CA TYR A 177 1.02 -3.29 20.89
C TYR A 177 2.32 -3.39 20.07
N ILE A 178 3.46 -3.52 20.74
CA ILE A 178 4.77 -3.62 20.09
C ILE A 178 5.56 -4.78 20.67
N HIS A 179 6.16 -5.59 19.81
CA HIS A 179 7.03 -6.68 20.24
C HIS A 179 8.40 -6.14 20.67
N PRO A 180 8.92 -6.54 21.85
CA PRO A 180 10.21 -6.04 22.37
C PRO A 180 11.46 -6.51 21.61
N ASP A 181 11.41 -7.62 20.87
CA ASP A 181 12.60 -8.31 20.34
C ASP A 181 12.78 -8.13 18.82
N ILE A 182 12.38 -6.96 18.30
CA ILE A 182 12.47 -6.61 16.87
C ILE A 182 13.57 -5.59 16.57
N GLY A 183 14.28 -5.14 17.61
CA GLY A 183 15.33 -4.11 17.53
C GLY A 183 14.78 -2.69 17.65
N GLU A 184 15.53 -1.82 18.33
CA GLU A 184 15.08 -0.47 18.73
C GLU A 184 14.56 0.39 17.57
N LYS A 185 15.28 0.44 16.44
CA LYS A 185 14.86 1.20 15.27
C LYS A 185 13.54 0.68 14.68
N ARG A 186 13.34 -0.63 14.71
CA ARG A 186 12.10 -1.25 14.23
C ARG A 186 10.96 -1.03 15.22
N ILE A 187 11.22 -0.99 16.52
CA ILE A 187 10.24 -0.58 17.54
C ILE A 187 9.74 0.83 17.23
N LEU A 188 10.63 1.82 17.09
CA LEU A 188 10.24 3.21 16.78
C LEU A 188 9.48 3.31 15.44
N SER A 189 9.97 2.61 14.43
CA SER A 189 9.33 2.49 13.12
C SER A 189 7.92 1.89 13.21
N ASN A 190 7.70 0.86 14.02
CA ASN A 190 6.39 0.24 14.19
C ASN A 190 5.47 1.11 15.04
N MET A 191 5.99 1.78 16.07
CA MET A 191 5.18 2.68 16.91
C MET A 191 4.51 3.79 16.10
N ILE A 192 5.21 4.42 15.15
CA ILE A 192 4.57 5.45 14.32
C ILE A 192 3.59 4.87 13.29
N HIS A 193 3.84 3.64 12.82
CA HIS A 193 2.93 2.92 11.93
C HIS A 193 1.62 2.60 12.66
N GLU A 194 1.67 2.01 13.85
CA GLU A 194 0.45 1.69 14.61
C GLU A 194 -0.28 2.93 15.12
N LEU A 195 0.46 4.00 15.49
CA LEU A 195 -0.15 5.28 15.81
C LEU A 195 -0.92 5.87 14.63
N ASN A 196 -0.48 5.62 13.40
CA ASN A 196 -1.21 6.06 12.21
C ASN A 196 -2.58 5.39 12.13
N HIS A 197 -2.63 4.06 12.27
CA HIS A 197 -3.89 3.30 12.30
C HIS A 197 -4.82 3.81 13.40
N LEU A 198 -4.31 3.99 14.62
CA LEU A 198 -5.11 4.48 15.74
C LEU A 198 -5.77 5.83 15.42
N ILE A 199 -5.01 6.78 14.84
CA ILE A 199 -5.56 8.09 14.49
C ILE A 199 -6.51 7.99 13.29
N TRP A 200 -6.17 7.21 12.26
CA TRP A 200 -7.01 7.04 11.07
C TRP A 200 -8.39 6.50 11.43
N PHE A 201 -8.47 5.53 12.34
CA PHE A 201 -9.73 4.91 12.71
C PHE A 201 -10.70 5.86 13.47
N ASN A 202 -10.26 7.07 13.84
CA ASN A 202 -11.17 8.14 14.27
C ASN A 202 -11.97 8.75 13.11
N HIS A 203 -11.46 8.66 11.89
CA HIS A 203 -12.08 9.20 10.69
C HIS A 203 -12.98 8.16 10.02
N GLU A 204 -12.46 6.97 9.75
CA GLU A 204 -13.16 5.89 9.05
C GLU A 204 -12.58 4.51 9.39
N GLN A 205 -13.37 3.44 9.23
CA GLN A 205 -12.99 2.08 9.66
C GLN A 205 -13.07 1.04 8.54
N ASP A 206 -13.37 1.48 7.32
CA ASP A 206 -13.58 0.64 6.15
C ASP A 206 -12.78 1.07 4.91
N GLU A 207 -11.76 1.90 5.10
CA GLU A 207 -10.81 2.26 4.04
C GLU A 207 -10.15 1.01 3.41
N ALA A 208 -9.85 1.14 2.13
CA ALA A 208 -9.05 0.22 1.34
C ALA A 208 -7.68 -0.01 2.00
N ILE A 209 -7.33 -1.28 2.17
CA ILE A 209 -6.09 -1.69 2.83
C ILE A 209 -4.83 -1.05 2.22
N ILE A 210 -4.87 -0.72 0.93
CA ILE A 210 -3.74 -0.11 0.20
C ILE A 210 -3.47 1.34 0.60
N VAL A 211 -4.51 2.09 0.96
CA VAL A 211 -4.40 3.48 1.41
C VAL A 211 -4.04 3.50 2.89
N LEU A 212 -4.72 2.67 3.68
CA LEU A 212 -4.48 2.53 5.11
C LEU A 212 -3.02 2.12 5.41
N GLU A 213 -2.58 0.97 4.90
CA GLU A 213 -1.21 0.49 5.13
C GLU A 213 -0.17 1.36 4.41
N GLY A 214 -0.51 1.88 3.23
CA GLY A 214 0.37 2.76 2.47
C GLY A 214 0.66 4.06 3.22
N THR A 215 -0.33 4.63 3.90
CA THR A 215 -0.15 5.86 4.67
C THR A 215 0.54 5.61 6.00
N ALA A 216 0.27 4.48 6.67
CA ALA A 216 1.03 4.06 7.84
C ALA A 216 2.52 3.84 7.52
N GLU A 217 2.83 3.25 6.36
CA GLU A 217 4.20 3.16 5.86
C GLU A 217 4.80 4.54 5.50
N TYR A 218 4.01 5.43 4.91
CA TYR A 218 4.43 6.79 4.60
C TYR A 218 4.73 7.62 5.86
N SER A 219 4.03 7.40 6.98
CA SER A 219 4.37 8.01 8.27
C SER A 219 5.77 7.65 8.74
N ARG A 220 6.20 6.40 8.53
CA ARG A 220 7.57 5.96 8.84
C ARG A 220 8.61 6.74 8.04
N TYR A 221 8.34 7.00 6.76
CA TYR A 221 9.13 7.88 5.92
C TYR A 221 9.22 9.29 6.49
N LYS A 222 8.07 9.87 6.82
CA LYS A 222 7.97 11.25 7.31
C LYS A 222 8.69 11.49 8.63
N ALA A 223 8.67 10.51 9.53
CA ALA A 223 9.42 10.58 10.78
C ALA A 223 10.91 10.18 10.65
N GLY A 224 11.36 9.76 9.47
CA GLY A 224 12.75 9.33 9.24
C GLY A 224 13.08 7.97 9.86
N TYR A 225 12.08 7.12 10.09
CA TYR A 225 12.22 5.78 10.66
C TYR A 225 12.17 4.64 9.63
N LEU A 226 12.38 4.93 8.34
CA LEU A 226 12.59 3.86 7.35
C LEU A 226 13.83 3.06 7.73
N ASN A 227 13.64 1.78 8.02
CA ASN A 227 14.69 0.91 8.50
C ASN A 227 15.56 0.43 7.32
N ASN A 228 16.72 1.06 7.12
CA ASN A 228 17.65 0.69 6.05
C ASN A 228 18.66 -0.42 6.46
N GLU A 229 18.65 -0.91 7.71
CA GLU A 229 19.72 -1.79 8.21
C GLU A 229 19.68 -3.22 7.61
N SER A 230 18.48 -3.76 7.36
CA SER A 230 18.34 -5.00 6.60
C SER A 230 18.72 -4.82 5.11
N PHE A 231 18.62 -3.60 4.59
CA PHE A 231 19.00 -3.21 3.22
C PHE A 231 20.52 -3.22 3.00
N ILE A 232 21.28 -2.72 3.99
CA ILE A 232 22.75 -2.74 3.99
C ILE A 232 23.29 -4.19 3.93
N SER A 233 22.63 -5.10 4.65
CA SER A 233 23.02 -6.51 4.74
C SER A 233 22.80 -7.28 3.43
N ALA A 234 21.88 -6.81 2.58
CA ALA A 234 21.56 -7.37 1.27
C ALA A 234 22.40 -6.76 0.12
N GLY A 235 23.34 -5.87 0.43
CA GLY A 235 24.24 -5.26 -0.57
C GLY A 235 23.59 -4.16 -1.42
N VAL A 236 22.47 -3.59 -0.96
CA VAL A 236 21.80 -2.45 -1.61
C VAL A 236 22.16 -1.17 -0.86
N ALA A 237 22.47 -0.10 -1.60
CA ALA A 237 22.92 1.17 -1.02
C ALA A 237 21.90 1.72 -0.01
N ALA A 238 22.40 2.16 1.14
CA ALA A 238 21.65 2.49 2.36
C ALA A 238 20.81 3.78 2.33
N ASP A 239 20.57 4.39 1.16
CA ASP A 239 20.48 5.86 1.12
C ASP A 239 19.44 6.41 0.12
N TYR A 240 18.21 5.88 0.03
CA TYR A 240 17.16 6.41 -0.88
C TYR A 240 15.70 6.20 -0.42
N ASN A 241 15.37 6.23 0.87
CA ASN A 241 13.99 6.07 1.36
C ASN A 241 13.29 4.77 0.88
N LEU A 242 14.07 3.70 0.75
CA LEU A 242 13.64 2.37 0.37
C LEU A 242 13.71 1.41 1.55
N THR A 243 12.80 0.44 1.60
CA THR A 243 12.72 -0.58 2.64
C THR A 243 12.79 -1.99 2.06
N ILE A 244 12.96 -3.02 2.91
CA ILE A 244 12.94 -4.42 2.45
C ILE A 244 11.65 -4.75 1.69
N GLU A 245 10.52 -4.22 2.12
CA GLU A 245 9.21 -4.30 1.49
C GLU A 245 9.25 -3.78 0.04
N THR A 246 9.88 -2.61 -0.18
CA THR A 246 10.05 -2.05 -1.54
C THR A 246 10.92 -2.92 -2.44
N ASN A 247 11.93 -3.61 -1.91
CA ASN A 247 12.77 -4.53 -2.70
C ASN A 247 11.98 -5.78 -3.14
N TYR A 248 11.16 -6.32 -2.23
CA TYR A 248 10.22 -7.37 -2.58
C TYR A 248 9.24 -6.90 -3.65
N PHE A 249 8.76 -5.66 -3.60
CA PHE A 249 7.98 -5.09 -4.70
C PHE A 249 8.77 -4.99 -6.02
N MET A 250 10.00 -4.45 -6.02
CA MET A 250 10.84 -4.34 -7.22
C MET A 250 10.96 -5.67 -7.97
N SER A 251 11.00 -6.78 -7.24
CA SER A 251 11.13 -8.13 -7.78
C SER A 251 9.81 -8.82 -8.12
N ASN A 252 8.66 -8.28 -7.66
CA ASN A 252 7.33 -8.86 -7.82
C ASN A 252 6.29 -7.80 -8.27
N PRO A 253 6.51 -7.08 -9.40
CA PRO A 253 5.59 -6.07 -9.92
C PRO A 253 4.26 -6.64 -10.43
N GLU A 254 4.19 -7.95 -10.69
CA GLU A 254 2.99 -8.61 -11.16
C GLU A 254 1.92 -8.76 -10.07
N GLY A 255 2.29 -8.59 -8.81
CA GLY A 255 1.34 -8.50 -7.69
C GLY A 255 0.40 -7.32 -7.90
N SER A 256 -0.86 -7.47 -7.47
CA SER A 256 -1.83 -6.37 -7.58
C SER A 256 -1.42 -5.20 -6.68
N LEU A 257 -1.66 -3.98 -7.15
CA LEU A 257 -1.68 -2.81 -6.28
C LEU A 257 -2.89 -2.88 -5.34
N LEU A 258 -4.09 -3.19 -5.85
CA LEU A 258 -5.37 -3.09 -5.11
C LEU A 258 -5.66 -4.26 -4.18
N TYR A 259 -5.22 -5.46 -4.54
CA TYR A 259 -5.55 -6.69 -3.80
C TYR A 259 -4.32 -7.19 -3.04
N TRP A 260 -4.44 -7.22 -1.72
CA TRP A 260 -3.34 -7.64 -0.84
C TRP A 260 -3.07 -9.14 -0.97
N ASP A 261 -1.79 -9.51 -1.09
CA ASP A 261 -1.42 -10.91 -1.30
C ASP A 261 -0.98 -11.57 0.00
N TYR A 262 -1.85 -12.42 0.57
CA TYR A 262 -1.55 -13.23 1.76
C TYR A 262 -1.09 -14.65 1.42
N SER A 263 -0.97 -15.01 0.14
CA SER A 263 -0.75 -16.39 -0.28
C SER A 263 0.63 -16.91 0.09
N ILE A 264 1.64 -16.04 0.04
CA ILE A 264 3.01 -16.32 0.47
C ILE A 264 3.67 -15.08 1.09
N THR A 265 4.55 -15.29 2.06
CA THR A 265 5.23 -14.24 2.83
C THR A 265 5.90 -13.17 1.96
N ALA A 266 6.57 -13.56 0.88
CA ALA A 266 7.26 -12.61 0.00
C ALA A 266 6.30 -11.64 -0.71
N LEU A 267 5.10 -12.09 -1.09
CA LEU A 267 4.12 -11.25 -1.78
C LEU A 267 3.33 -10.38 -0.81
N ASN A 268 3.14 -10.85 0.43
CA ASN A 268 2.62 -10.04 1.53
C ASN A 268 3.58 -8.88 1.85
N ILE A 269 4.87 -9.17 2.04
CA ILE A 269 5.91 -8.15 2.25
C ILE A 269 5.97 -7.17 1.07
N ALA A 270 5.88 -7.66 -0.17
CA ALA A 270 5.83 -6.80 -1.34
C ALA A 270 4.56 -5.90 -1.39
N SER A 271 3.47 -6.26 -0.71
CA SER A 271 2.23 -5.45 -0.69
C SER A 271 2.39 -4.18 0.15
N TYR A 272 3.09 -4.25 1.28
CA TYR A 272 3.55 -3.06 2.02
C TYR A 272 4.44 -2.17 1.15
N GLY A 273 5.37 -2.77 0.39
CA GLY A 273 6.27 -2.00 -0.48
C GLY A 273 5.53 -1.31 -1.63
N ARG A 274 4.53 -1.98 -2.20
CA ARG A 274 3.68 -1.43 -3.28
C ARG A 274 2.85 -0.25 -2.79
N SER A 275 2.15 -0.42 -1.66
CA SER A 275 1.30 0.62 -1.08
C SER A 275 2.11 1.85 -0.66
N TYR A 276 3.23 1.65 0.04
CA TYR A 276 4.16 2.73 0.40
C TYR A 276 4.63 3.53 -0.82
N MET A 277 5.18 2.84 -1.83
CA MET A 277 5.68 3.53 -3.03
C MET A 277 4.57 4.24 -3.81
N PHE A 278 3.34 3.74 -3.77
CA PHE A 278 2.20 4.41 -4.38
C PHE A 278 1.81 5.69 -3.63
N ILE A 279 1.72 5.65 -2.30
CA ILE A 279 1.43 6.84 -1.48
C ILE A 279 2.55 7.87 -1.59
N LEU A 280 3.82 7.45 -1.57
CA LEU A 280 4.97 8.34 -1.80
C LEU A 280 4.86 9.04 -3.17
N TYR A 281 4.51 8.28 -4.21
CA TYR A 281 4.32 8.84 -5.55
C TYR A 281 3.21 9.89 -5.60
N LEU A 282 2.06 9.62 -4.97
CA LEU A 282 0.94 10.57 -4.89
C LEU A 282 1.35 11.85 -4.18
N SER A 283 2.06 11.73 -3.05
CA SER A 283 2.56 12.88 -2.28
C SER A 283 3.55 13.72 -3.09
N GLU A 284 4.54 13.11 -3.74
CA GLU A 284 5.52 13.85 -4.54
C GLU A 284 4.92 14.50 -5.78
N ARG A 285 3.88 13.89 -6.35
CA ARG A 285 3.21 14.39 -7.56
C ARG A 285 2.17 15.48 -7.28
N PHE A 286 1.43 15.36 -6.18
CA PHE A 286 0.26 16.22 -5.88
C PHE A 286 0.42 17.08 -4.63
N GLY A 287 1.57 16.99 -3.97
CA GLY A 287 1.86 17.65 -2.70
C GLY A 287 1.46 16.78 -1.51
N GLU A 288 2.14 16.98 -0.39
CA GLU A 288 1.85 16.26 0.86
C GLU A 288 0.43 16.52 1.36
N GLU A 289 -0.11 17.71 1.09
CA GLU A 289 -1.49 18.05 1.42
C GLU A 289 -2.52 17.17 0.69
N PHE A 290 -2.14 16.50 -0.40
CA PHE A 290 -2.98 15.49 -1.03
C PHE A 290 -3.23 14.30 -0.10
N ILE A 291 -2.21 13.88 0.66
CA ILE A 291 -2.33 12.77 1.61
C ILE A 291 -3.23 13.18 2.77
N THR A 292 -3.05 14.39 3.31
CA THR A 292 -3.90 14.90 4.40
C THR A 292 -5.36 15.06 3.96
N ASP A 293 -5.60 15.50 2.72
CA ASP A 293 -6.94 15.59 2.17
C ASP A 293 -7.57 14.20 2.01
N LEU A 294 -6.81 13.22 1.52
CA LEU A 294 -7.26 11.84 1.29
C LEU A 294 -7.80 11.18 2.56
N VAL A 295 -7.12 11.35 3.70
CA VAL A 295 -7.52 10.77 5.01
C VAL A 295 -8.91 11.21 5.46
N THR A 296 -9.40 12.34 4.96
CA THR A 296 -10.70 12.92 5.37
C THR A 296 -11.84 12.62 4.42
N ILE A 297 -11.58 11.84 3.36
CA ILE A 297 -12.55 11.51 2.32
C ILE A 297 -13.24 10.20 2.68
N GLU A 298 -14.58 10.19 2.69
CA GLU A 298 -15.40 9.00 3.03
C GLU A 298 -15.40 7.90 1.95
N GLU A 299 -14.90 8.20 0.75
CA GLU A 299 -14.88 7.24 -0.36
C GLU A 299 -13.59 6.40 -0.33
N ASP A 300 -13.71 5.07 -0.26
CA ASP A 300 -12.54 4.20 -0.15
C ASP A 300 -11.65 4.14 -1.41
N GLY A 301 -10.34 4.07 -1.17
CA GLY A 301 -9.33 3.62 -2.11
C GLY A 301 -9.32 4.40 -3.43
N PRO A 302 -9.45 3.73 -4.59
CA PRO A 302 -9.46 4.40 -5.89
C PRO A 302 -10.49 5.52 -6.03
N ALA A 303 -11.67 5.39 -5.41
CA ALA A 303 -12.70 6.41 -5.45
C ALA A 303 -12.29 7.64 -4.61
N GLY A 304 -11.72 7.42 -3.41
CA GLY A 304 -11.17 8.48 -2.57
C GLY A 304 -10.03 9.24 -3.23
N ILE A 305 -9.13 8.52 -3.92
CA ILE A 305 -8.04 9.13 -4.68
C ILE A 305 -8.57 10.02 -5.80
N GLU A 306 -9.55 9.54 -6.59
CA GLU A 306 -10.18 10.36 -7.62
C GLU A 306 -10.89 11.58 -7.03
N LYS A 307 -11.52 11.42 -5.86
CA LYS A 307 -12.16 12.52 -5.14
C LYS A 307 -11.15 13.58 -4.68
N ALA A 308 -10.01 13.16 -4.12
CA ALA A 308 -8.93 14.06 -3.72
C ALA A 308 -8.38 14.84 -4.93
N LEU A 309 -8.22 14.17 -6.08
CA LEU A 309 -7.79 14.82 -7.33
C LEU A 309 -8.82 15.86 -7.79
N GLN A 310 -10.11 15.53 -7.74
CA GLN A 310 -11.20 16.46 -8.08
C GLN A 310 -11.24 17.67 -7.15
N ASN A 311 -11.00 17.50 -5.85
CA ASN A 311 -10.93 18.60 -4.88
C ASN A 311 -9.81 19.60 -5.22
N LYS A 312 -8.71 19.12 -5.82
CA LYS A 312 -7.63 19.95 -6.36
C LYS A 312 -7.89 20.47 -7.78
N GLY A 313 -9.06 20.19 -8.36
CA GLY A 313 -9.45 20.61 -9.71
C GLY A 313 -8.78 19.82 -10.83
N LEU A 314 -8.28 18.61 -10.54
CA LEU A 314 -7.66 17.72 -11.52
C LEU A 314 -8.68 16.70 -12.03
N ASP A 315 -8.86 16.66 -13.35
CA ASP A 315 -9.72 15.69 -14.04
C ASP A 315 -8.86 14.48 -14.48
N LEU A 316 -8.47 13.67 -13.50
CA LEU A 316 -7.67 12.45 -13.69
C LEU A 316 -8.38 11.26 -13.05
N SER A 317 -8.46 10.15 -13.78
CA SER A 317 -8.96 8.89 -13.23
C SER A 317 -7.87 8.12 -12.51
N PHE A 318 -8.26 7.17 -11.67
CA PHE A 318 -7.36 6.23 -11.02
C PHE A 318 -6.54 5.44 -12.06
N ASN A 319 -7.14 5.11 -13.20
CA ASN A 319 -6.45 4.43 -14.30
C ASN A 319 -5.33 5.29 -14.91
N ASP A 320 -5.53 6.61 -15.02
CA ASP A 320 -4.48 7.53 -15.49
C ASP A 320 -3.32 7.56 -14.49
N ILE A 321 -3.63 7.67 -13.20
CA ILE A 321 -2.63 7.67 -12.11
C ILE A 321 -1.88 6.36 -12.04
N PHE A 322 -2.57 5.23 -12.13
CA PHE A 322 -1.97 3.91 -12.12
C PHE A 322 -1.00 3.73 -13.30
N LEU A 323 -1.39 4.14 -14.51
CA LEU A 323 -0.49 4.06 -15.67
C LEU A 323 0.73 4.97 -15.53
N ASP A 324 0.57 6.16 -14.96
CA ASP A 324 1.70 7.04 -14.68
C ASP A 324 2.63 6.44 -13.61
N TRP A 325 2.07 5.87 -12.55
CA TRP A 325 2.82 5.26 -11.45
C TRP A 325 3.62 4.01 -11.89
N ILE A 326 3.03 3.09 -12.65
CA ILE A 326 3.78 1.91 -13.15
C ILE A 326 4.88 2.32 -14.15
N THR A 327 4.67 3.44 -14.86
CA THR A 327 5.67 4.04 -15.73
C THR A 327 6.82 4.62 -14.90
N ALA A 328 6.51 5.38 -13.85
CA ALA A 328 7.50 5.91 -12.90
C ALA A 328 8.32 4.79 -12.26
N CYS A 329 7.67 3.74 -11.77
CA CYS A 329 8.30 2.54 -11.22
C CYS A 329 9.26 1.84 -12.19
N THR A 330 9.09 2.02 -13.50
CA THR A 330 9.90 1.33 -14.52
C THR A 330 11.14 2.12 -14.92
N ILE A 331 11.03 3.44 -15.06
CA ILE A 331 12.09 4.26 -15.67
C ILE A 331 12.77 5.21 -14.69
N ASP A 332 12.05 5.64 -13.66
CA ASP A 332 12.47 6.63 -12.65
C ASP A 332 13.24 7.82 -13.28
N LEU A 333 12.52 8.61 -14.09
CA LEU A 333 13.07 9.76 -14.81
C LEU A 333 12.61 11.07 -14.16
N GLU A 334 13.47 11.60 -13.30
CA GLU A 334 13.39 12.98 -12.82
C GLU A 334 13.63 14.00 -13.96
N GLU A 335 13.13 15.22 -13.82
CA GLU A 335 13.23 16.36 -14.74
C GLU A 335 12.60 16.10 -16.13
N PHE A 336 11.78 15.04 -16.27
CA PHE A 336 11.03 14.71 -17.49
C PHE A 336 9.52 14.73 -17.23
N ALA A 337 8.77 15.33 -18.16
CA ALA A 337 7.31 15.46 -18.09
C ALA A 337 6.77 16.02 -16.75
N ASP A 338 7.48 17.03 -16.19
CA ASP A 338 7.16 17.66 -14.90
C ASP A 338 7.23 16.65 -13.74
N ASP A 339 8.33 15.88 -13.69
CA ASP A 339 8.65 14.84 -12.70
C ASP A 339 7.62 13.68 -12.59
N ARG A 340 6.63 13.63 -13.48
CA ARG A 340 5.53 12.65 -13.48
C ARG A 340 5.97 11.20 -13.48
N TYR A 341 7.13 10.90 -14.05
CA TYR A 341 7.61 9.54 -14.29
C TYR A 341 8.86 9.19 -13.49
N GLY A 342 9.02 9.79 -12.30
CA GLY A 342 10.05 9.43 -11.35
C GLY A 342 9.68 9.79 -9.92
N TYR A 343 10.52 9.32 -8.99
CA TYR A 343 10.50 9.68 -7.58
C TYR A 343 11.57 10.75 -7.32
N GLN A 344 11.22 11.75 -6.53
CA GLN A 344 12.11 12.86 -6.19
C GLN A 344 13.03 12.51 -5.02
N THR A 345 12.51 11.73 -4.06
CA THR A 345 13.23 11.38 -2.83
C THR A 345 13.65 9.92 -2.75
N ALA A 346 13.28 9.10 -3.73
CA ALA A 346 13.71 7.70 -3.85
C ALA A 346 14.40 7.44 -5.20
N ASP A 347 15.24 6.41 -5.26
CA ASP A 347 15.81 5.85 -6.50
C ASP A 347 15.23 4.44 -6.67
N PHE A 348 14.05 4.36 -7.28
CA PHE A 348 13.22 3.16 -7.31
C PHE A 348 13.02 2.69 -8.74
N LYS A 349 13.46 1.45 -9.04
CA LYS A 349 13.19 0.79 -10.32
C LYS A 349 12.82 -0.66 -10.13
N ILE A 350 11.79 -1.11 -10.85
CA ILE A 350 11.47 -2.54 -10.97
C ILE A 350 12.67 -3.31 -11.53
N SER A 351 13.05 -4.38 -10.84
CA SER A 351 14.15 -5.28 -11.23
C SER A 351 13.65 -6.47 -12.06
N SER A 352 12.38 -6.85 -11.91
CA SER A 352 11.73 -7.92 -12.68
C SER A 352 11.32 -7.42 -14.07
N VAL A 353 12.28 -7.45 -15.00
CA VAL A 353 12.11 -7.04 -16.41
C VAL A 353 12.33 -8.24 -17.32
N ASN A 354 11.39 -8.49 -18.24
CA ASN A 354 11.51 -9.52 -19.28
C ASN A 354 12.37 -9.00 -20.45
N PRO A 355 13.60 -9.50 -20.65
CA PRO A 355 14.47 -9.03 -21.72
C PRO A 355 14.11 -9.68 -23.06
N ILE A 356 13.96 -8.88 -24.10
CA ILE A 356 13.63 -9.33 -25.46
C ILE A 356 14.74 -8.87 -26.41
N PHE A 357 15.37 -9.83 -27.07
CA PHE A 357 16.53 -9.60 -27.93
C PHE A 357 16.24 -9.76 -29.43
N GLN A 358 15.12 -10.40 -29.79
CA GLN A 358 14.79 -10.74 -31.17
C GLN A 358 13.28 -10.69 -31.40
N LEU A 359 12.88 -10.26 -32.60
CA LEU A 359 11.51 -10.27 -33.08
C LEU A 359 11.36 -11.25 -34.28
N PRO A 360 10.19 -11.87 -34.47
CA PRO A 360 9.00 -11.77 -33.62
C PRO A 360 9.22 -12.47 -32.26
N TYR A 361 8.61 -11.90 -31.22
CA TYR A 361 8.60 -12.48 -29.87
C TYR A 361 7.16 -12.82 -29.50
N THR A 362 6.92 -14.00 -28.94
CA THR A 362 5.62 -14.37 -28.38
C THR A 362 5.81 -15.06 -27.04
N SER A 363 5.03 -14.62 -26.06
CA SER A 363 4.87 -15.31 -24.78
C SER A 363 3.38 -15.47 -24.52
N ALA A 364 2.95 -16.72 -24.39
CA ALA A 364 1.55 -17.12 -24.23
C ALA A 364 1.28 -17.56 -22.79
N GLU A 365 0.01 -17.53 -22.38
CA GLU A 365 -0.44 -17.96 -21.05
C GLU A 365 0.28 -17.22 -19.90
N ILE A 366 0.53 -15.92 -20.10
CA ILE A 366 1.14 -15.07 -19.06
C ILE A 366 0.05 -14.70 -18.05
N LYS A 367 0.25 -15.05 -16.78
CA LYS A 367 -0.65 -14.64 -15.68
C LYS A 367 -0.53 -13.13 -15.43
N TYR A 368 -1.66 -12.43 -15.42
CA TYR A 368 -1.84 -11.06 -14.94
C TYR A 368 -2.80 -11.07 -13.76
N ASN A 369 -2.43 -10.38 -12.68
CA ASN A 369 -3.35 -10.01 -11.61
C ASN A 369 -3.92 -8.62 -11.93
N LEU A 370 -5.19 -8.38 -11.63
CA LEU A 370 -5.84 -7.08 -11.82
C LEU A 370 -5.07 -5.97 -11.07
N TYR A 371 -4.73 -4.88 -11.75
CA TYR A 371 -3.82 -3.82 -11.25
C TYR A 371 -2.43 -4.28 -10.80
N GLY A 372 -1.97 -5.45 -11.27
CA GLY A 372 -0.54 -5.80 -11.31
C GLY A 372 0.03 -5.51 -12.69
N PHE A 373 1.34 -5.40 -12.84
CA PHE A 373 1.95 -5.05 -14.12
C PHE A 373 3.19 -5.88 -14.47
N ARG A 374 3.52 -5.92 -15.75
CA ARG A 374 4.70 -6.59 -16.28
C ARG A 374 5.47 -5.67 -17.19
N VAL A 375 6.80 -5.73 -17.08
CA VAL A 375 7.72 -4.92 -17.87
C VAL A 375 8.47 -5.82 -18.84
N SER A 376 8.41 -5.52 -20.14
CA SER A 376 9.29 -6.10 -21.16
C SER A 376 10.21 -5.04 -21.74
N LYS A 377 11.48 -5.36 -21.94
CA LYS A 377 12.47 -4.45 -22.54
C LYS A 377 12.99 -5.01 -23.86
N LEU A 378 12.86 -4.25 -24.94
CA LEU A 378 13.51 -4.52 -26.22
C LEU A 378 14.94 -3.93 -26.17
N TYR A 379 15.95 -4.78 -26.32
CA TYR A 379 17.37 -4.37 -26.36
C TYR A 379 17.89 -4.08 -27.77
N SER A 380 17.18 -4.54 -28.79
CA SER A 380 17.45 -4.24 -30.20
C SER A 380 16.13 -3.91 -30.92
N PRO A 381 15.42 -2.84 -30.50
CA PRO A 381 14.14 -2.49 -31.09
C PRO A 381 14.33 -2.05 -32.55
N PRO A 382 13.47 -2.50 -33.49
CA PRO A 382 13.38 -1.87 -34.81
C PRO A 382 12.80 -0.46 -34.69
N ASN A 383 12.96 0.37 -35.72
CA ASN A 383 12.37 1.72 -35.75
C ASN A 383 10.83 1.69 -35.77
N GLU A 384 10.23 0.55 -36.11
CA GLU A 384 8.79 0.36 -36.14
C GLU A 384 8.47 -1.03 -35.58
N PHE A 385 7.53 -1.14 -34.65
CA PHE A 385 7.08 -2.42 -34.12
C PHE A 385 5.61 -2.39 -33.74
N THR A 386 5.01 -3.58 -33.68
CA THR A 386 3.62 -3.78 -33.24
C THR A 386 3.58 -4.65 -32.00
N VAL A 387 2.90 -4.17 -30.97
CA VAL A 387 2.52 -4.94 -29.78
C VAL A 387 1.13 -5.51 -30.01
N LYS A 388 1.01 -6.83 -29.93
CA LYS A 388 -0.25 -7.58 -30.01
C LYS A 388 -0.52 -8.24 -28.66
N LEU A 389 -1.74 -8.08 -28.15
CA LEU A 389 -2.19 -8.66 -26.88
C LEU A 389 -3.58 -9.28 -27.05
N THR A 390 -3.80 -10.44 -26.43
CA THR A 390 -5.16 -10.97 -26.25
C THR A 390 -5.95 -10.07 -25.30
N ASN A 391 -7.23 -9.86 -25.57
CA ASN A 391 -8.09 -8.98 -24.76
C ASN A 391 -8.53 -9.65 -23.45
N PRO A 392 -8.45 -8.96 -22.29
CA PRO A 392 -8.65 -9.57 -20.97
C PRO A 392 -10.10 -9.54 -20.45
N GLU A 393 -11.11 -9.77 -21.32
CA GLU A 393 -12.54 -9.69 -20.96
C GLU A 393 -12.89 -10.38 -19.62
N PRO A 394 -13.61 -9.73 -18.69
CA PRO A 394 -14.32 -8.45 -18.82
C PRO A 394 -13.47 -7.20 -18.50
N TYR A 395 -12.16 -7.36 -18.28
CA TYR A 395 -11.25 -6.27 -18.00
C TYR A 395 -10.72 -5.66 -19.31
N ILE A 396 -10.00 -4.55 -19.17
CA ILE A 396 -9.37 -3.85 -20.29
C ILE A 396 -7.85 -3.81 -20.14
N LEU A 397 -7.15 -3.40 -21.20
CA LEU A 397 -5.69 -3.31 -21.20
C LEU A 397 -5.24 -1.90 -20.78
N GLY A 398 -4.35 -1.85 -19.80
CA GLY A 398 -3.51 -0.69 -19.51
C GLY A 398 -2.11 -0.91 -20.05
N ILE A 399 -1.63 -0.04 -20.93
CA ILE A 399 -0.34 -0.18 -21.61
C ILE A 399 0.42 1.12 -21.50
N SER A 400 1.72 1.05 -21.18
CA SER A 400 2.64 2.17 -21.30
C SER A 400 3.86 1.72 -22.10
N VAL A 401 4.11 2.39 -23.22
CA VAL A 401 5.30 2.15 -24.06
C VAL A 401 6.22 3.35 -23.96
N ILE A 402 7.45 3.08 -23.53
CA ILE A 402 8.51 4.09 -23.44
C ILE A 402 9.52 3.80 -24.53
N ILE A 403 9.84 4.81 -25.34
CA ILE A 403 10.84 4.75 -26.39
C ILE A 403 11.91 5.79 -26.09
N ASN A 404 13.17 5.36 -26.07
CA ASN A 404 14.33 6.25 -26.06
C ASN A 404 15.02 6.16 -27.42
N ASP A 405 14.99 7.25 -28.17
CA ASP A 405 15.50 7.33 -29.54
C ASP A 405 16.40 8.57 -29.72
N ASN A 406 16.78 8.92 -30.95
CA ASN A 406 17.62 10.09 -31.20
C ASN A 406 17.01 11.44 -30.76
N ASN A 407 15.70 11.49 -30.55
CA ASN A 407 14.97 12.67 -30.06
C ASN A 407 14.79 12.67 -28.54
N GLY A 408 15.26 11.62 -27.85
CA GLY A 408 15.15 11.44 -26.41
C GLY A 408 14.01 10.50 -26.02
N TRP A 409 13.48 10.71 -24.81
CA TRP A 409 12.42 9.87 -24.25
C TRP A 409 11.04 10.30 -24.75
N SER A 410 10.24 9.32 -25.16
CA SER A 410 8.82 9.47 -25.45
C SER A 410 8.03 8.37 -24.75
N ILE A 411 6.84 8.72 -24.28
CA ILE A 411 5.96 7.81 -23.52
C ILE A 411 4.58 7.85 -24.16
N THR A 412 4.05 6.68 -24.49
CA THR A 412 2.70 6.51 -25.01
C THR A 412 1.92 5.58 -24.08
N GLN A 413 0.88 6.11 -23.46
CA GLN A 413 -0.03 5.35 -22.60
C GLN A 413 -1.35 5.08 -23.32
N ILE A 414 -1.88 3.88 -23.15
CA ILE A 414 -3.09 3.41 -23.82
C ILE A 414 -3.97 2.67 -22.81
N ILE A 415 -5.23 3.08 -22.74
CA ILE A 415 -6.31 2.36 -22.08
C ILE A 415 -7.20 1.80 -23.20
N SER A 416 -7.13 0.50 -23.45
CA SER A 416 -7.82 -0.13 -24.59
C SER A 416 -9.05 -0.89 -24.15
N ASN A 417 -10.21 -0.37 -24.51
CA ASN A 417 -11.54 -0.94 -24.27
C ASN A 417 -12.11 -1.66 -25.50
N ASN A 418 -11.25 -2.18 -26.39
CA ASN A 418 -11.72 -2.81 -27.62
C ASN A 418 -12.33 -4.20 -27.34
N ILE A 419 -13.66 -4.22 -27.15
CA ILE A 419 -14.46 -5.40 -26.79
C ILE A 419 -14.81 -6.26 -28.03
N ASN A 420 -14.55 -5.78 -29.25
CA ASN A 420 -15.10 -6.40 -30.46
C ASN A 420 -14.21 -7.48 -31.11
N ASP A 421 -12.93 -7.56 -30.72
CA ASP A 421 -11.97 -8.53 -31.26
C ASP A 421 -11.33 -9.35 -30.12
N ASP A 422 -10.85 -10.57 -30.39
CA ASP A 422 -10.15 -11.39 -29.38
C ASP A 422 -8.77 -10.82 -29.00
N GLU A 423 -8.21 -9.95 -29.85
CA GLU A 423 -6.86 -9.42 -29.74
C GLU A 423 -6.81 -7.94 -30.14
N SER A 424 -5.94 -7.16 -29.46
CA SER A 424 -5.65 -5.77 -29.79
C SER A 424 -4.24 -5.62 -30.36
N TYR A 425 -4.08 -4.69 -31.30
CA TYR A 425 -2.82 -4.37 -31.98
C TYR A 425 -2.47 -2.89 -31.76
N PHE A 426 -1.25 -2.63 -31.31
CA PHE A 426 -0.75 -1.29 -30.99
C PHE A 426 0.56 -1.07 -31.74
N TYR A 427 0.58 -0.07 -32.61
CA TYR A 427 1.73 0.25 -33.43
C TYR A 427 2.54 1.39 -32.82
N PHE A 428 3.86 1.25 -32.84
CA PHE A 428 4.80 2.24 -32.34
C PHE A 428 5.94 2.44 -33.33
N SER A 429 6.45 3.66 -33.39
CA SER A 429 7.56 4.05 -34.27
C SER A 429 8.45 5.09 -33.60
N GLY A 430 9.74 5.10 -33.94
CA GLY A 430 10.73 6.07 -33.47
C GLY A 430 11.91 6.19 -34.43
N ASP A 431 12.84 7.10 -34.14
CA ASP A 431 14.02 7.40 -34.97
C ASP A 431 15.31 6.82 -34.36
N GLU A 432 15.78 5.70 -34.91
CA GLU A 432 16.92 4.92 -34.39
C GLU A 432 16.72 4.60 -32.90
N ILE A 433 15.70 3.78 -32.62
CA ILE A 433 15.34 3.44 -31.24
C ILE A 433 16.51 2.72 -30.56
N ASN A 434 16.96 3.26 -29.42
CA ASN A 434 18.03 2.69 -28.61
C ASN A 434 17.49 1.63 -27.64
N ASP A 435 16.42 1.96 -26.93
CA ASP A 435 15.74 1.10 -25.98
C ASP A 435 14.23 1.33 -26.05
N ALA A 436 13.44 0.26 -25.88
CA ALA A 436 12.00 0.38 -25.68
C ALA A 436 11.52 -0.49 -24.52
N TYR A 437 10.66 0.08 -23.67
CA TYR A 437 9.98 -0.63 -22.59
C TYR A 437 8.49 -0.75 -22.94
N ILE A 438 7.95 -1.94 -22.77
CA ILE A 438 6.51 -2.24 -22.91
C ILE A 438 6.02 -2.68 -21.55
N ILE A 439 5.22 -1.83 -20.91
CA ILE A 439 4.56 -2.09 -19.63
C ILE A 439 3.12 -2.47 -19.93
N THR A 440 2.66 -3.57 -19.35
CA THR A 440 1.31 -4.10 -19.59
C THR A 440 0.65 -4.47 -18.27
N SER A 441 -0.64 -4.17 -18.19
CA SER A 441 -1.51 -4.49 -17.06
C SER A 441 -2.92 -4.79 -17.54
N ILE A 442 -3.68 -5.49 -16.71
CA ILE A 442 -5.14 -5.58 -16.85
C ILE A 442 -5.75 -4.67 -15.78
N ILE A 443 -6.71 -3.83 -16.18
CA ILE A 443 -7.35 -2.82 -15.34
C ILE A 443 -8.87 -2.84 -15.58
N ASP A 444 -9.62 -2.18 -14.71
CA ASP A 444 -11.07 -2.03 -14.89
C ASP A 444 -11.42 -0.91 -15.87
N THR A 445 -12.59 -1.03 -16.48
CA THR A 445 -13.10 0.00 -17.41
C THR A 445 -13.48 1.30 -16.70
N ASN A 446 -13.94 1.18 -15.46
CA ASN A 446 -14.31 2.30 -14.59
C ASN A 446 -13.40 2.31 -13.36
N THR A 447 -13.58 3.31 -12.50
CA THR A 447 -12.96 3.37 -11.18
C THR A 447 -13.19 2.04 -10.44
N PRO A 448 -12.14 1.31 -10.08
CA PRO A 448 -12.25 0.02 -9.41
C PRO A 448 -12.60 0.21 -7.92
N SER A 449 -13.16 -0.82 -7.30
CA SER A 449 -13.17 -0.93 -5.83
C SER A 449 -11.92 -1.67 -5.36
N ALA A 450 -11.44 -1.38 -4.15
CA ALA A 450 -10.41 -2.16 -3.48
C ALA A 450 -11.01 -2.91 -2.26
N PRO A 451 -10.47 -4.08 -1.88
CA PRO A 451 -10.84 -4.71 -0.62
C PRO A 451 -10.51 -3.78 0.56
N ASN A 452 -11.47 -3.65 1.48
CA ASN A 452 -11.27 -2.88 2.70
C ASN A 452 -10.53 -3.68 3.77
N TYR A 453 -10.07 -2.97 4.79
CA TYR A 453 -9.37 -3.54 5.94
C TYR A 453 -10.14 -4.67 6.64
N ASN A 454 -11.47 -4.61 6.64
CA ASN A 454 -12.33 -5.62 7.25
C ASN A 454 -12.45 -6.93 6.46
N ASN A 455 -12.02 -6.94 5.20
CA ASN A 455 -12.03 -8.13 4.37
C ASN A 455 -10.80 -8.17 3.44
N PRO A 456 -9.58 -8.29 4.01
CA PRO A 456 -8.37 -8.05 3.24
C PRO A 456 -7.96 -9.30 2.42
N GLY A 457 -8.46 -10.49 2.77
CA GLY A 457 -8.10 -11.78 2.16
C GLY A 457 -8.66 -12.04 0.76
N VAL A 458 -9.18 -11.03 0.07
CA VAL A 458 -9.75 -11.18 -1.28
C VAL A 458 -8.62 -11.31 -2.30
N THR A 459 -8.56 -12.46 -2.97
CA THR A 459 -7.56 -12.69 -4.03
C THR A 459 -7.86 -11.83 -5.26
N ALA A 460 -6.82 -11.23 -5.83
CA ALA A 460 -6.91 -10.48 -7.08
C ALA A 460 -7.52 -11.35 -8.20
N PRO A 461 -8.48 -10.81 -8.99
CA PRO A 461 -8.88 -11.46 -10.22
C PRO A 461 -7.69 -11.64 -11.17
N ILE A 462 -7.68 -12.75 -11.89
CA ILE A 462 -6.58 -13.12 -12.79
C ILE A 462 -7.04 -13.31 -14.23
N LYS A 463 -6.16 -12.98 -15.17
CA LYS A 463 -6.29 -13.35 -16.59
C LYS A 463 -4.98 -13.88 -17.13
N TYR A 464 -5.07 -14.71 -18.16
CA TYR A 464 -3.93 -15.22 -18.89
C TYR A 464 -3.92 -14.59 -20.26
N LEU A 465 -2.85 -13.87 -20.59
CA LEU A 465 -2.73 -13.18 -21.86
C LEU A 465 -1.56 -13.69 -22.69
N THR A 466 -1.68 -13.55 -24.00
CA THR A 466 -0.58 -13.73 -24.93
C THR A 466 -0.06 -12.36 -25.37
N LEU A 467 1.21 -12.08 -25.09
CA LEU A 467 1.94 -10.92 -25.61
C LEU A 467 2.75 -11.36 -26.83
N THR A 468 2.53 -10.68 -27.95
CA THR A 468 3.34 -10.83 -29.16
C THR A 468 3.91 -9.48 -29.58
N ILE A 469 5.19 -9.42 -29.91
CA ILE A 469 5.83 -8.23 -30.47
C ILE A 469 6.37 -8.58 -31.86
N LEU A 470 5.99 -7.78 -32.85
CA LEU A 470 6.29 -7.96 -34.26
C LEU A 470 7.11 -6.77 -34.78
N ASP A 471 8.00 -7.03 -35.73
CA ASP A 471 8.71 -5.98 -36.48
C ASP A 471 7.77 -5.33 -37.51
N GLY A 472 7.79 -4.00 -37.58
CA GLY A 472 6.99 -3.18 -38.49
C GLY A 472 5.55 -2.92 -38.06
N HIS A 473 4.83 -2.21 -38.93
CA HIS A 473 3.40 -1.94 -38.79
C HIS A 473 2.55 -3.13 -39.23
N ILE A 474 1.92 -3.82 -38.27
CA ILE A 474 1.00 -4.93 -38.52
C ILE A 474 -0.40 -4.52 -38.06
N SER A 475 -1.33 -4.40 -39.00
CA SER A 475 -2.76 -4.21 -38.69
C SER A 475 -3.50 -5.55 -38.72
N PRO A 476 -4.57 -5.73 -37.93
CA PRO A 476 -5.47 -6.87 -38.11
C PRO A 476 -6.02 -6.82 -39.54
N THR A 477 -5.84 -7.91 -40.30
CA THR A 477 -6.40 -8.01 -41.63
C THR A 477 -7.92 -8.10 -41.53
N ASN A 478 -8.59 -6.96 -41.72
CA ASN A 478 -10.05 -6.70 -41.72
C ASN A 478 -10.73 -6.49 -40.36
N THR A 479 -10.78 -5.24 -39.88
CA THR A 479 -11.97 -4.63 -39.26
C THR A 479 -11.81 -3.10 -39.17
N GLU A 480 -12.84 -2.38 -39.60
CA GLU A 480 -12.93 -0.92 -39.59
C GLU A 480 -13.17 -0.37 -38.18
N ASN A 481 -12.50 0.76 -37.88
CA ASN A 481 -12.84 1.75 -36.84
C ASN A 481 -12.84 1.29 -35.37
N ALA A 482 -11.64 1.22 -34.76
CA ALA A 482 -11.51 1.41 -33.32
C ALA A 482 -11.42 2.92 -33.00
N ASN A 483 -12.28 3.41 -32.10
CA ASN A 483 -12.19 4.76 -31.54
C ASN A 483 -10.96 4.85 -30.64
N LEU A 484 -9.80 5.13 -31.22
CA LEU A 484 -8.58 5.48 -30.50
C LEU A 484 -8.75 6.85 -29.84
N LYS A 485 -8.88 6.88 -28.50
CA LYS A 485 -8.62 8.10 -27.74
C LYS A 485 -7.09 8.27 -27.68
N LEU A 486 -6.50 8.83 -28.74
CA LEU A 486 -5.09 9.21 -28.76
C LEU A 486 -4.91 10.39 -27.79
N ILE A 487 -4.42 10.13 -26.58
CA ILE A 487 -3.91 11.19 -25.72
C ILE A 487 -2.46 11.42 -26.16
N TYR A 488 -2.25 12.42 -27.01
CA TYR A 488 -0.91 12.96 -27.25
C TYR A 488 -0.44 13.66 -25.97
N ILE A 489 0.41 13.00 -25.18
CA ILE A 489 1.19 13.68 -24.14
C ILE A 489 2.44 14.24 -24.82
N GLY A 490 2.69 15.53 -24.61
CA GLY A 490 3.49 16.38 -25.49
C GLY A 490 4.95 15.96 -25.71
N PHE A 491 5.46 16.29 -26.89
CA PHE A 491 6.89 16.39 -27.15
C PHE A 491 7.50 17.46 -26.24
N CYS A 492 8.14 17.06 -25.15
CA CYS A 492 9.09 17.93 -24.45
C CYS A 492 10.50 17.58 -24.94
N ILE A 493 11.04 18.42 -25.82
CA ILE A 493 12.45 18.40 -26.17
C ILE A 493 13.21 18.79 -24.90
N ALA A 494 13.74 17.80 -24.17
CA ALA A 494 14.67 18.05 -23.08
C ALA A 494 15.99 18.55 -23.71
N LEU A 495 16.19 19.87 -23.72
CA LEU A 495 17.54 20.41 -23.90
C LEU A 495 18.37 19.97 -22.70
N PRO A 496 19.62 19.52 -22.88
CA PRO A 496 20.45 19.04 -21.77
C PRO A 496 20.79 20.23 -20.85
N VAL A 497 19.99 20.42 -19.81
CA VAL A 497 20.38 21.25 -18.67
C VAL A 497 21.18 20.33 -17.75
N ILE A 498 22.51 20.49 -17.77
CA ILE A 498 23.37 19.84 -16.78
C ILE A 498 23.07 20.51 -15.43
N SER A 499 22.12 19.95 -14.69
CA SER A 499 21.76 20.36 -13.34
C SER A 499 22.85 19.94 -12.35
N ILE A 500 23.18 20.85 -11.42
CA ILE A 500 24.19 20.67 -10.37
C ILE A 500 23.83 19.48 -9.43
N ARG A 501 22.60 18.96 -9.48
CA ARG A 501 22.17 17.77 -8.71
C ARG A 501 22.78 16.45 -9.22
N GLN A 502 22.94 16.24 -10.53
CA GLN A 502 23.62 15.03 -11.06
C GLN A 502 25.10 14.95 -10.63
N LEU A 503 25.74 16.09 -10.37
CA LEU A 503 27.12 16.17 -9.86
C LEU A 503 27.25 15.78 -8.38
N ARG A 504 26.17 15.73 -7.60
CA ARG A 504 26.18 15.19 -6.23
C ARG A 504 26.09 13.67 -6.21
N ARG A 505 25.32 13.05 -7.12
CA ARG A 505 25.26 11.58 -7.28
C ARG A 505 26.61 11.00 -7.72
N LYS A 506 27.31 11.62 -8.69
CA LYS A 506 28.64 11.17 -9.15
C LYS A 506 29.80 11.29 -8.16
N LYS A 507 29.59 11.90 -6.99
CA LYS A 507 30.65 12.13 -5.98
C LYS A 507 30.60 11.17 -4.79
N ARG A 508 29.67 10.20 -4.78
CA ARG A 508 29.51 9.22 -3.70
C ARG A 508 29.69 7.75 -4.13
N ASP A 509 30.08 7.50 -5.38
CA ASP A 509 30.62 6.21 -5.83
C ASP A 509 32.13 6.08 -5.52
#